data_AF-A0A286TXV6-F1
#
_entry.id   AF-A0A286TXV6-F1
#
_cell.length_a   1.000
_cell.length_b   1.000
_cell.length_c   1.000
_cell.angle_alpha   90.00
_cell.angle_beta   90.00
_cell.angle_gamma   90.00
#
_symmetry.space_group_name_H-M   'P 1'
#
loop_
_entity.id
_entity.type
_entity.pdbx_description
1 polymer ?
#
loop_
_entity_poly.entity_id
_entity_poly.type
_entity_poly.pdbx_seq_one_letter_code
_entity_poly.pdbx_strand_id
1 'polypeptide(L)'
;MINGMSLKIQIKGNKAQLETELIVTESDKLLIVRIPPIFTMTDTSNLIFKGNTIFVRYQRWGSLSGFQSQIVDFDLVKTKQHYESNFT
;
A
#
# COMPACT_ATOMS: atom_id res chain seq x y z
N MET A 1 12.67 -11.26 -2.72
CA MET A 1 11.27 -10.90 -2.42
C MET A 1 11.20 -10.50 -0.95
N ILE A 2 10.74 -9.29 -0.61
CA ILE A 2 10.68 -8.81 0.79
C ILE A 2 9.20 -8.67 1.18
N ASN A 3 8.57 -9.77 1.54
CA ASN A 3 7.21 -9.74 2.12
C ASN A 3 7.29 -9.14 3.53
N GLY A 4 6.31 -8.30 3.91
CA GLY A 4 6.22 -7.72 5.26
C GLY A 4 7.03 -6.44 5.49
N MET A 5 7.50 -5.76 4.44
CA MET A 5 8.09 -4.43 4.59
C MET A 5 7.02 -3.41 5.02
N SER A 6 7.28 -2.68 6.10
CA SER A 6 6.42 -1.57 6.52
C SER A 6 6.57 -0.38 5.57
N LEU A 7 5.43 0.11 5.10
CA LEU A 7 5.29 1.24 4.19
C LEU A 7 4.53 2.36 4.91
N LYS A 8 4.98 3.59 4.68
CA LYS A 8 4.27 4.80 5.07
C LYS A 8 3.67 5.44 3.84
N ILE A 9 2.35 5.52 3.79
CA ILE A 9 1.60 6.17 2.72
C ILE A 9 1.17 7.54 3.20
N GLN A 10 1.63 8.58 2.52
CA GLN A 10 1.16 9.94 2.72
C GLN A 10 0.29 10.35 1.54
N ILE A 11 -0.90 10.87 1.82
CA ILE A 11 -1.82 11.31 0.77
C ILE A 11 -1.47 12.74 0.36
N LYS A 12 -1.40 13.01 -0.94
CA LYS A 12 -1.07 14.35 -1.45
C LYS A 12 -2.12 15.36 -0.97
N GLY A 13 -1.66 16.48 -0.43
CA GLY A 13 -2.53 17.52 0.13
C GLY A 13 -2.96 17.28 1.59
N ASN A 14 -2.57 16.14 2.20
CA ASN A 14 -2.80 15.87 3.61
C ASN A 14 -1.47 15.62 4.36
N LYS A 15 -1.42 16.04 5.62
CA LYS A 15 -0.33 15.72 6.55
C LYS A 15 -0.46 14.32 7.15
N ALA A 16 -1.64 13.70 7.05
CA ALA A 16 -1.89 12.35 7.52
C ALA A 16 -0.97 11.32 6.83
N GLN A 17 -0.43 10.43 7.65
CA GLN A 17 0.38 9.30 7.22
C GLN A 17 -0.30 8.03 7.69
N LEU A 18 -0.40 7.07 6.78
CA LEU A 18 -0.96 5.76 7.04
C LEU A 18 0.17 4.75 7.01
N GLU A 19 0.27 3.91 8.03
CA GLU A 19 1.20 2.80 8.04
C GLU A 19 0.48 1.55 7.49
N THR A 20 1.15 0.86 6.57
CA THR A 20 0.68 -0.40 6.00
C THR A 20 1.84 -1.34 5.70
N GLU A 21 1.55 -2.55 5.27
CA GLU A 21 2.51 -3.58 4.93
C GLU A 21 2.44 -3.92 3.44
N LEU A 22 3.61 -4.07 2.82
CA LEU A 22 3.73 -4.65 1.49
C LEU A 22 3.38 -6.15 1.55
N ILE A 23 2.38 -6.54 0.76
CA ILE A 23 2.00 -7.95 0.58
C ILE A 23 2.86 -8.55 -0.52
N VAL A 24 2.84 -7.95 -1.72
CA VAL A 24 3.56 -8.47 -2.89
C VAL A 24 3.76 -7.36 -3.94
N THR A 25 4.78 -7.53 -4.77
CA THR A 25 5.01 -6.77 -6.00
C THR A 25 4.58 -7.62 -7.20
N GLU A 26 3.66 -7.14 -8.03
CA GLU A 26 3.23 -7.85 -9.24
C GLU A 26 3.97 -7.30 -10.47
N SER A 27 4.77 -8.16 -11.10
CA SER A 27 5.50 -7.91 -12.35
C SER A 27 6.20 -6.54 -12.45
N ASP A 28 6.73 -6.05 -11.33
CA ASP A 28 7.39 -4.74 -11.15
C ASP A 28 6.53 -3.51 -11.49
N LYS A 29 5.21 -3.68 -11.72
CA LYS A 29 4.30 -2.60 -12.11
C LYS A 29 3.34 -2.20 -11.00
N LEU A 30 2.97 -3.14 -10.15
CA LEU A 30 1.99 -2.91 -9.09
C LEU A 30 2.55 -3.28 -7.72
N LEU A 31 2.18 -2.48 -6.73
CA LEU A 31 2.43 -2.74 -5.32
C LEU A 31 1.11 -3.09 -4.66
N ILE A 32 1.00 -4.32 -4.19
CA ILE A 32 -0.16 -4.78 -3.43
C ILE A 32 0.18 -4.61 -1.96
N VAL A 33 -0.57 -3.74 -1.28
CA VAL A 33 -0.39 -3.41 0.13
C VAL A 33 -1.65 -3.75 0.89
N ARG A 34 -1.53 -4.02 2.21
CA ARG A 34 -2.71 -4.14 3.05
C ARG A 34 -3.48 -2.81 3.05
N ILE A 35 -4.80 -2.87 3.14
CA ILE A 35 -5.57 -1.66 3.42
C ILE A 35 -5.23 -1.23 4.86
N PRO A 36 -4.70 -0.01 5.07
CA PRO A 36 -4.40 0.48 6.41
C PRO A 36 -5.69 0.62 7.22
N PRO A 37 -5.66 0.48 8.56
CA PRO A 37 -6.85 0.69 9.38
C PRO A 37 -7.30 2.15 9.30
N ILE A 38 -8.30 2.43 8.45
CA ILE A 38 -8.75 3.80 8.13
C ILE A 38 -9.82 4.30 9.10
N PHE A 39 -10.44 3.41 9.86
CA PHE A 39 -11.59 3.70 10.74
C PHE A 39 -11.24 4.57 11.96
N THR A 40 -9.97 4.69 12.32
CA THR A 40 -9.50 5.54 13.42
C THR A 40 -9.22 6.98 12.99
N MET A 41 -9.30 7.28 11.69
CA MET A 41 -9.01 8.60 11.12
C MET A 41 -10.17 9.05 10.23
N THR A 42 -11.20 9.62 10.85
CA THR A 42 -12.49 10.02 10.26
C THR A 42 -12.36 10.86 8.98
N ASP A 43 -11.26 11.61 8.83
CA ASP A 43 -11.00 12.46 7.65
C ASP A 43 -10.20 11.77 6.54
N THR A 44 -9.56 10.63 6.82
CA THR A 44 -8.59 10.00 5.90
C THR A 44 -9.23 8.92 5.03
N SER A 45 -10.37 8.35 5.45
CA SER A 45 -11.12 7.37 4.64
C SER A 45 -11.57 7.94 3.29
N ASN A 46 -12.04 9.19 3.27
CA ASN A 46 -12.44 9.90 2.04
C ASN A 46 -11.27 10.17 1.07
N LEU A 47 -10.03 9.99 1.54
CA LEU A 47 -8.83 10.28 0.78
C LEU A 47 -8.22 9.01 0.16
N ILE A 48 -8.72 7.83 0.50
CA ILE A 48 -8.28 6.58 -0.10
C ILE A 48 -9.29 6.19 -1.19
N PHE A 49 -9.06 6.68 -2.41
CA PHE A 49 -9.90 6.38 -3.57
C PHE A 49 -9.07 6.15 -4.84
N LYS A 50 -9.64 5.40 -5.79
CA LYS A 50 -9.00 5.09 -7.07
C LYS A 50 -8.67 6.36 -7.86
N GLY A 51 -7.47 6.42 -8.41
CA GLY A 51 -6.95 7.59 -9.10
C GLY A 51 -6.29 8.63 -8.18
N ASN A 52 -6.38 8.49 -6.86
CA ASN A 52 -5.71 9.44 -5.98
C ASN A 52 -4.19 9.27 -5.98
N THR A 53 -3.46 10.39 -5.96
CA THR A 53 -2.00 10.42 -5.89
C THR A 53 -1.53 10.31 -4.45
N ILE A 54 -0.59 9.40 -4.21
CA ILE A 54 0.02 9.14 -2.91
C ILE A 54 1.54 9.21 -2.99
N PHE A 55 2.17 9.48 -1.85
CA PHE A 55 3.60 9.32 -1.66
C PHE A 55 3.83 8.10 -0.78
N VAL A 56 4.58 7.14 -1.29
CA VAL A 56 4.97 5.93 -0.55
C VAL A 56 6.39 6.14 -0.05
N ARG A 57 6.60 5.91 1.24
CA ARG A 57 7.91 5.92 1.89
C ARG A 57 8.17 4.58 2.55
N TYR A 58 9.41 4.13 2.50
CA TYR A 58 9.83 2.89 3.14
C TYR A 58 11.26 3.02 3.63
N GLN A 59 11.60 2.23 4.64
CA GLN A 59 12.95 2.16 5.17
C GLN A 59 13.55 0.81 4.83
N ARG A 60 14.73 0.80 4.22
CA ARG A 60 15.49 -0.41 3.92
C ARG A 60 16.93 -0.20 4.35
N TRP A 61 17.42 -1.09 5.22
CA TRP A 61 18.81 -1.06 5.70
C TRP A 61 19.24 0.32 6.23
N GLY A 62 18.39 0.96 7.04
CA GLY A 62 18.66 2.28 7.61
C GLY A 62 18.45 3.46 6.65
N SER A 63 18.28 3.21 5.35
CA SER A 63 18.01 4.26 4.35
C SER A 63 16.51 4.48 4.17
N LEU A 64 16.09 5.74 4.25
CA LEU A 64 14.72 6.15 3.92
C LEU A 64 14.63 6.44 2.42
N SER A 65 13.65 5.83 1.76
CA SER A 65 13.38 6.02 0.33
C SER A 65 11.90 6.25 0.12
N GLY A 66 11.55 6.86 -1.01
CA GLY A 66 10.15 7.06 -1.36
C GLY A 66 9.93 7.47 -2.80
N PHE A 67 8.70 7.33 -3.26
CA PHE A 67 8.27 7.63 -4.61
C PHE A 67 6.81 8.07 -4.61
N GLN A 68 6.42 8.80 -5.66
CA GLN A 68 5.03 9.13 -5.91
C GLN A 68 4.36 7.99 -6.67
N SER A 69 3.12 7.65 -6.30
CA SER A 69 2.31 6.61 -6.94
C SER A 69 0.85 7.02 -7.01
N GLN A 70 0.02 6.17 -7.61
CA GLN A 70 -1.41 6.35 -7.73
C GLN A 70 -2.14 5.09 -7.25
N ILE A 71 -3.26 5.25 -6.56
CA ILE A 71 -4.14 4.14 -6.19
C ILE A 71 -4.84 3.63 -7.45
N VAL A 72 -4.54 2.42 -7.88
CA VAL A 72 -5.08 1.85 -9.12
C VAL A 72 -6.38 1.10 -8.89
N ASP A 73 -6.48 0.31 -7.82
CA ASP A 73 -7.70 -0.43 -7.48
C ASP A 73 -7.74 -0.84 -6.00
N PHE A 74 -8.90 -1.36 -5.58
CA PHE A 74 -9.10 -2.01 -4.30
C PHE A 74 -9.51 -3.45 -4.52
N ASP A 75 -8.73 -4.38 -4.00
CA ASP A 75 -9.12 -5.78 -3.95
C ASP A 75 -9.48 -6.16 -2.51
N LEU A 76 -10.68 -6.69 -2.34
CA LEU A 76 -11.07 -7.40 -1.14
C LEU A 76 -10.46 -8.81 -1.25
N VAL A 77 -9.13 -8.89 -1.12
CA VAL A 77 -8.45 -10.18 -1.07
C VAL A 77 -9.07 -10.95 0.10
N LYS A 78 -9.89 -11.96 -0.20
CA LYS A 78 -10.29 -12.98 0.75
C LYS A 78 -8.98 -13.67 1.14
N THR A 79 -8.37 -13.25 2.23
CA THR A 79 -7.12 -13.80 2.73
C THR A 79 -7.32 -15.27 3.08
N LYS A 80 -7.04 -16.12 2.07
CA LYS A 80 -6.84 -17.59 2.03
C LYS A 80 -7.49 -18.12 0.74
N GLN A 81 -6.71 -18.27 -0.35
CA GLN A 81 -6.78 -19.35 -1.35
C GLN A 81 -6.27 -18.99 -2.76
N HIS A 82 -6.07 -17.72 -3.14
CA HIS A 82 -5.85 -17.40 -4.56
C HIS A 82 -4.40 -17.16 -5.02
N TYR A 83 -3.40 -17.17 -4.12
CA TYR A 83 -2.00 -17.01 -4.52
C TYR A 83 -1.21 -18.32 -4.66
N GLU A 84 -1.83 -19.47 -4.35
CA GLU A 84 -1.20 -20.79 -4.51
C GLU A 84 -1.46 -21.44 -5.89
N SER A 85 -2.35 -20.87 -6.73
CA SER A 85 -2.77 -21.53 -7.98
C SER A 85 -1.99 -21.17 -9.24
N ASN A 86 -0.98 -20.29 -9.16
CA ASN A 86 -0.21 -19.86 -10.36
C ASN A 86 1.27 -20.29 -10.33
N PHE A 87 1.63 -21.28 -9.50
CA PHE A 87 2.94 -21.91 -9.50
C PHE A 87 2.83 -23.41 -9.80
N THR A 88 2.38 -23.76 -11.01
CA THR A 88 2.57 -25.11 -11.58
C THR A 88 3.04 -24.99 -13.02
#